data_AF-A0A2L2YYA8-F1
#
_entry.id   AF-A0A2L2YYA8-F1
#
_cell.length_a   1.000
_cell.length_b   1.000
_cell.length_c   1.000
_cell.angle_alpha   90.00
_cell.angle_beta   90.00
_cell.angle_gamma   90.00
#
_symmetry.space_group_name_H-M   'P 1'
#
loop_
_entity.id
_entity.type
_entity.pdbx_description
1 polymer ?
#
loop_
_entity_poly.entity_id
_entity_poly.type
_entity_poly.pdbx_seq_one_letter_code
_entity_poly.pdbx_strand_id
1 'polypeptide(L)'
;IKDADFVFYVSAMQTDRCHKGQTVAYAAHCQQETALDRPIAGHANLCPNSISTKPQDLDTLLSTVKHEILHALGFSVSLYAYFRDKDGRPLTRRGSIGKPMVNKVIQAHQWSDRVIREVERRDWKVRGNLTKKTVKIVVTPRVQEEVRRHFNCDYLEGAELEDQGEDGTVLTHWEKRLFEYDAMTGTHTQIPVYSRITLALMEDTGWYVPNYAMAQELIWGKGLGCEFAFKSCKDWIDTRRARGESIHPYCDKVKKDPLETECTDSRDSVALCNLIEYTRDLPSIFQNFDQIPGISYHDIGRFGGSVSLADYCPYIQEFTWKSNNIVVRGSQCQFSENM
;
A
#
# COMPACT_ATOMS: atom_id res chain seq x y z
N ILE A 1 25.03 -16.57 -16.27
CA ILE A 1 24.77 -17.79 -15.47
C ILE A 1 23.91 -18.68 -16.35
N LYS A 2 24.24 -19.97 -16.48
CA LYS A 2 23.43 -20.89 -17.31
C LYS A 2 22.11 -21.17 -16.59
N ASP A 3 21.04 -21.31 -17.35
CA ASP A 3 19.70 -21.69 -16.86
C ASP A 3 19.13 -20.77 -15.76
N ALA A 4 19.35 -19.45 -15.89
CA ALA A 4 18.83 -18.45 -14.96
C ALA A 4 18.31 -17.20 -15.68
N ASP A 5 17.08 -16.78 -15.35
CA ASP A 5 16.44 -15.58 -15.90
C ASP A 5 16.64 -14.32 -15.05
N PHE A 6 16.95 -14.50 -13.76
CA PHE A 6 17.17 -13.44 -12.78
C PHE A 6 18.13 -13.90 -11.69
N VAL A 7 19.02 -13.02 -11.25
CA VAL A 7 19.97 -13.27 -10.15
C VAL A 7 19.65 -12.33 -9.00
N PHE A 8 19.36 -12.90 -7.83
CA PHE A 8 19.02 -12.11 -6.65
C PHE A 8 20.10 -12.23 -5.58
N TYR A 9 20.81 -11.13 -5.36
CA TYR A 9 21.83 -11.04 -4.32
C TYR A 9 21.19 -10.64 -3.00
N VAL A 10 21.44 -11.40 -1.94
CA VAL A 10 20.87 -11.13 -0.62
C VAL A 10 22.00 -10.83 0.36
N SER A 11 21.87 -9.74 1.11
CA SER A 11 22.72 -9.41 2.25
C SER A 11 21.90 -9.22 3.52
N ALA A 12 22.56 -9.37 4.67
CA ALA A 12 21.99 -9.04 5.97
C ALA A 12 22.97 -8.13 6.71
N MET A 13 22.96 -6.85 6.36
CA MET A 13 23.87 -5.85 6.91
C MET A 13 23.07 -4.71 7.54
N GLN A 14 23.48 -4.27 8.73
CA GLN A 14 22.95 -3.06 9.32
C GLN A 14 23.60 -1.85 8.62
N THR A 15 22.81 -1.11 7.83
CA THR A 15 23.27 0.05 7.06
C THR A 15 22.55 1.33 7.48
N ASP A 16 23.00 2.49 7.01
CA ASP A 16 22.33 3.77 7.28
C ASP A 16 20.86 3.77 6.83
N ARG A 17 20.53 3.04 5.76
CA ARG A 17 19.14 2.88 5.30
C ARG A 17 18.27 2.14 6.32
N CYS A 18 18.85 1.19 7.06
CA CYS A 18 18.15 0.50 8.14
C CYS A 18 17.81 1.40 9.33
N HIS A 19 18.43 2.58 9.42
CA HIS A 19 18.14 3.59 10.44
C HIS A 19 17.15 4.66 9.98
N LYS A 20 16.72 4.62 8.70
CA LYS A 20 15.72 5.54 8.16
C LYS A 20 14.32 4.96 8.32
N GLY A 21 13.42 5.75 8.91
CA GLY A 21 12.04 5.35 9.18
C GLY A 21 11.92 4.02 9.92
N GLN A 22 11.02 3.17 9.46
CA GLN A 22 10.80 1.81 9.96
C GLN A 22 11.28 0.74 8.97
N THR A 23 12.38 1.02 8.25
CA THR A 23 12.92 0.13 7.20
C THR A 23 13.36 -1.21 7.80
N VAL A 24 12.70 -2.30 7.38
CA VAL A 24 13.05 -3.67 7.77
C VAL A 24 13.94 -4.37 6.73
N ALA A 25 13.80 -3.95 5.47
CA ALA A 25 14.56 -4.43 4.33
C ALA A 25 14.48 -3.37 3.22
N TYR A 26 15.33 -3.51 2.22
CA TYR A 26 15.23 -2.73 0.99
C TYR A 26 15.81 -3.51 -0.18
N ALA A 27 15.25 -3.30 -1.36
CA ALA A 27 15.72 -3.93 -2.59
C ALA A 27 15.64 -3.01 -3.80
N ALA A 28 16.44 -3.36 -4.80
CA ALA A 28 16.47 -2.68 -6.08
C ALA A 28 16.93 -3.64 -7.17
N HIS A 29 16.58 -3.32 -8.42
CA HIS A 29 17.24 -3.93 -9.56
C HIS A 29 18.68 -3.38 -9.67
N CYS A 30 19.60 -4.22 -10.15
CA CYS A 30 21.00 -3.87 -10.38
C CYS A 30 21.35 -3.85 -11.86
N GLN A 31 20.68 -4.68 -12.67
CA GLN A 31 20.98 -4.83 -14.09
C GLN A 31 19.72 -5.17 -14.88
N GLN A 32 19.63 -4.60 -16.08
CA GLN A 32 18.60 -4.90 -17.07
C GLN A 32 19.24 -5.53 -18.33
N GLU A 33 18.52 -6.41 -19.01
CA GLU A 33 18.93 -6.90 -20.33
C GLU A 33 18.61 -5.88 -21.44
N THR A 34 19.23 -6.04 -22.60
CA THR A 34 19.28 -5.00 -23.64
C THR A 34 18.05 -4.96 -24.56
N ALA A 35 17.37 -6.08 -24.78
CA ALA A 35 16.30 -6.18 -25.76
C ALA A 35 14.97 -5.59 -25.26
N LEU A 36 14.56 -5.97 -24.05
CA LEU A 36 13.27 -5.63 -23.44
C LEU A 36 13.40 -4.77 -22.17
N ASP A 37 14.62 -4.34 -21.82
CA ASP A 37 14.90 -3.61 -20.57
C ASP A 37 14.47 -4.39 -19.30
N ARG A 38 14.33 -5.72 -19.40
CA ARG A 38 13.87 -6.53 -18.26
C ARG A 38 14.95 -6.60 -17.18
N PRO A 39 14.62 -6.41 -15.89
CA PRO A 39 15.55 -6.71 -14.80
C PRO A 39 16.03 -8.16 -14.86
N ILE A 40 17.35 -8.35 -14.83
CA ILE A 40 18.02 -9.66 -14.82
C ILE A 40 18.90 -9.88 -13.59
N ALA A 41 19.14 -8.83 -12.81
CA ALA A 41 19.76 -8.93 -11.50
C ALA A 41 19.16 -7.90 -10.56
N GLY A 42 19.06 -8.26 -9.28
CA GLY A 42 18.66 -7.37 -8.22
C GLY A 42 19.35 -7.72 -6.91
N HIS A 43 19.24 -6.82 -5.95
CA HIS A 43 19.82 -6.96 -4.62
C HIS A 43 18.76 -6.62 -3.58
N ALA A 44 18.76 -7.37 -2.48
CA ALA A 44 18.05 -7.03 -1.26
C ALA A 44 18.99 -7.07 -0.06
N ASN A 45 18.77 -6.14 0.86
CA ASN A 45 19.38 -6.17 2.18
C ASN A 45 18.32 -6.28 3.26
N LEU A 46 18.45 -7.28 4.13
CA LEU A 46 17.64 -7.42 5.33
C LEU A 46 18.34 -6.71 6.50
N CYS A 47 17.62 -5.87 7.24
CA CYS A 47 18.17 -5.13 8.37
C CYS A 47 18.21 -6.02 9.62
N PRO A 48 19.38 -6.51 10.08
CA PRO A 48 19.46 -7.57 11.09
C PRO A 48 18.78 -7.22 12.43
N ASN A 49 18.78 -5.93 12.81
CA ASN A 49 18.18 -5.48 14.07
C ASN A 49 16.66 -5.33 14.02
N SER A 50 16.07 -5.33 12.82
CA SER A 50 14.63 -5.10 12.60
C SER A 50 13.89 -6.36 12.15
N ILE A 51 14.60 -7.47 11.94
CA ILE A 51 14.04 -8.77 11.54
C ILE A 51 14.08 -9.74 12.71
N SER A 52 13.05 -10.57 12.83
CA SER A 52 13.02 -11.71 13.75
C SER A 52 13.07 -13.00 12.95
N THR A 53 13.92 -13.93 13.37
CA THR A 53 14.04 -15.27 12.78
C THR A 53 13.34 -16.35 13.62
N LYS A 54 12.55 -15.92 14.62
CA LYS A 54 11.79 -16.85 15.45
C LYS A 54 10.70 -17.52 14.60
N PRO A 55 10.34 -18.79 14.87
CA PRO A 55 9.37 -19.54 14.05
C PRO A 55 8.04 -18.80 13.84
N GLN A 56 7.53 -18.11 14.87
CA GLN A 56 6.28 -17.35 14.81
C GLN A 56 6.35 -16.10 13.91
N ASP A 57 7.55 -15.60 13.61
CA ASP A 57 7.75 -14.39 12.79
C ASP A 57 8.15 -14.75 11.35
N LEU A 58 8.26 -16.06 11.03
CA LEU A 58 8.74 -16.55 9.74
C LEU A 58 7.84 -16.11 8.58
N ASP A 59 6.51 -16.14 8.75
CA ASP A 59 5.58 -15.73 7.71
C ASP A 59 5.70 -14.23 7.39
N THR A 60 5.90 -13.40 8.43
CA THR A 60 6.19 -11.97 8.26
C THR A 60 7.49 -11.78 7.50
N LEU A 61 8.55 -12.49 7.86
CA LEU A 61 9.84 -12.41 7.18
C LEU A 61 9.73 -12.85 5.71
N LEU A 62 9.03 -13.94 5.42
CA LEU A 62 8.79 -14.42 4.06
C LEU A 62 8.01 -13.40 3.24
N SER A 63 7.01 -12.74 3.84
CA SER A 63 6.29 -11.65 3.21
C SER A 63 7.21 -10.46 2.91
N THR A 64 8.06 -10.05 3.85
CA THR A 64 9.05 -8.98 3.62
C THR A 64 9.97 -9.33 2.46
N VAL A 65 10.52 -10.54 2.40
CA VAL A 65 11.42 -10.95 1.30
C VAL A 65 10.70 -10.93 -0.05
N LYS A 66 9.47 -11.44 -0.11
CA LYS A 66 8.65 -11.41 -1.34
C LYS A 66 8.33 -9.98 -1.79
N HIS A 67 8.03 -9.08 -0.86
CA HIS A 67 7.82 -7.65 -1.13
C HIS A 67 9.08 -7.03 -1.78
N GLU A 68 10.25 -7.26 -1.19
CA GLU A 68 11.52 -6.78 -1.72
C GLU A 68 11.85 -7.36 -3.10
N ILE A 69 11.52 -8.63 -3.35
CA ILE A 69 11.66 -9.24 -4.67
C ILE A 69 10.82 -8.49 -5.71
N LEU A 70 9.58 -8.10 -5.39
CA LEU A 70 8.72 -7.36 -6.33
C LEU A 70 9.29 -5.99 -6.71
N HIS A 71 9.94 -5.28 -5.77
CA HIS A 71 10.67 -4.06 -6.10
C HIS A 71 11.83 -4.31 -7.07
N ALA A 72 12.59 -5.38 -6.85
CA ALA A 72 13.71 -5.73 -7.71
C ALA A 72 13.27 -6.22 -9.11
N LEU A 73 12.07 -6.78 -9.21
CA LEU A 73 11.50 -7.28 -10.47
C LEU A 73 10.76 -6.21 -11.28
N GLY A 74 10.14 -5.20 -10.65
CA GLY A 74 9.42 -4.21 -11.45
C GLY A 74 8.67 -3.11 -10.73
N PHE A 75 8.21 -3.32 -9.49
CA PHE A 75 7.46 -2.31 -8.75
C PHE A 75 8.42 -1.27 -8.16
N SER A 76 8.97 -0.40 -9.00
CA SER A 76 9.94 0.60 -8.59
C SER A 76 9.87 1.84 -9.48
N VAL A 77 10.02 3.01 -8.86
CA VAL A 77 10.15 4.32 -9.55
C VAL A 77 11.21 4.30 -10.65
N SER A 78 12.28 3.54 -10.43
CA SER A 78 13.38 3.40 -11.39
C SER A 78 13.03 2.59 -12.65
N LEU A 79 11.93 1.83 -12.62
CA LEU A 79 11.54 0.87 -13.66
C LEU A 79 10.27 1.24 -14.44
N TYR A 80 9.40 2.11 -13.93
CA TYR A 80 8.14 2.46 -14.62
C TYR A 80 8.32 2.98 -16.04
N ALA A 81 9.37 3.78 -16.28
CA ALA A 81 9.65 4.28 -17.62
C ALA A 81 10.02 3.18 -18.62
N TYR A 82 10.40 2.00 -18.11
CA TYR A 82 10.83 0.86 -18.93
C TYR A 82 9.71 -0.08 -19.33
N PHE A 83 8.50 0.07 -18.76
CA PHE A 83 7.36 -0.81 -19.04
C PHE A 83 7.02 -0.88 -20.52
N ARG A 84 6.50 -2.03 -20.92
CA ARG A 84 6.18 -2.39 -22.30
C ARG A 84 4.74 -2.88 -22.41
N ASP A 85 4.13 -2.68 -23.57
CA ASP A 85 2.84 -3.32 -23.85
C ASP A 85 3.01 -4.83 -24.09
N LYS A 86 1.88 -5.52 -24.21
CA LYS A 86 1.82 -6.97 -24.50
C LYS A 86 2.55 -7.41 -25.78
N ASP A 87 2.81 -6.48 -26.70
CA ASP A 87 3.53 -6.75 -27.94
C ASP A 87 5.05 -6.45 -27.80
N GLY A 88 5.50 -6.15 -26.57
CA GLY A 88 6.89 -5.81 -26.24
C GLY A 88 7.30 -4.38 -26.62
N ARG A 89 6.37 -3.52 -27.04
CA ARG A 89 6.69 -2.14 -27.44
C ARG A 89 6.78 -1.24 -26.22
N PRO A 90 7.77 -0.34 -26.13
CA PRO A 90 7.88 0.62 -25.04
C PRO A 90 6.60 1.45 -24.84
N LEU A 91 6.08 1.50 -23.61
CA LEU A 91 4.99 2.41 -23.27
C LEU A 91 5.48 3.87 -23.23
N THR A 92 6.75 4.06 -22.87
CA THR A 92 7.41 5.37 -22.78
C THR A 92 8.39 5.56 -23.92
N ARG A 93 8.35 6.74 -24.56
CA ARG A 93 9.25 7.09 -25.67
C ARG A 93 10.72 6.94 -25.27
N ARG A 94 11.51 6.32 -26.16
CA ARG A 94 12.96 6.19 -26.03
C ARG A 94 13.67 7.33 -26.76
N GLY A 95 14.76 7.83 -26.19
CA GLY A 95 15.65 8.83 -26.80
C GLY A 95 16.63 8.19 -27.80
N SER A 96 17.60 8.98 -28.27
CA SER A 96 18.62 8.56 -29.23
C SER A 96 19.49 7.38 -28.77
N ILE A 97 19.68 7.25 -27.45
CA ILE A 97 20.45 6.17 -26.82
C ILE A 97 19.59 4.92 -26.49
N GLY A 98 18.34 4.85 -26.97
CA GLY A 98 17.44 3.71 -26.73
C GLY A 98 16.84 3.65 -25.33
N LYS A 99 17.09 4.63 -24.45
CA LYS A 99 16.58 4.72 -23.07
C LYS A 99 15.59 5.88 -22.90
N PRO A 100 14.67 5.83 -21.92
CA PRO A 100 13.79 6.96 -21.62
C PRO A 100 14.58 8.18 -21.13
N MET A 101 13.98 9.36 -21.19
CA MET A 101 14.63 10.58 -20.69
C MET A 101 14.77 10.54 -19.16
N VAL A 102 15.86 11.09 -18.63
CA VAL A 102 16.06 11.21 -17.18
C VAL A 102 15.34 12.46 -16.67
N ASN A 103 14.57 12.30 -15.59
CA ASN A 103 14.01 13.41 -14.83
C ASN A 103 14.85 13.60 -13.56
N LYS A 104 15.50 14.76 -13.48
CA LYS A 104 16.41 15.12 -12.38
C LYS A 104 15.70 15.35 -11.04
N VAL A 105 14.41 15.69 -11.07
CA VAL A 105 13.61 15.95 -9.87
C VAL A 105 13.30 14.64 -9.14
N ILE A 106 12.85 13.63 -9.88
CA ILE A 106 12.55 12.29 -9.32
C ILE A 106 13.78 11.37 -9.26
N GLN A 107 14.95 11.85 -9.73
CA GLN A 107 16.20 11.08 -9.83
C GLN A 107 16.05 9.73 -10.55
N ALA A 108 15.15 9.64 -11.52
CA ALA A 108 14.80 8.43 -12.23
C ALA A 108 14.45 8.73 -13.69
N HIS A 109 14.22 7.68 -14.48
CA HIS A 109 13.71 7.83 -15.84
C HIS A 109 12.24 8.26 -15.82
N GLN A 110 11.91 9.25 -16.64
CA GLN A 110 10.55 9.77 -16.78
C GLN A 110 9.67 8.74 -17.49
N TRP A 111 8.62 8.28 -16.84
CA TRP A 111 7.56 7.49 -17.46
C TRP A 111 6.60 8.37 -18.27
N SER A 112 5.83 7.74 -19.15
CA SER A 112 4.73 8.39 -19.88
C SER A 112 3.40 8.32 -19.14
N ASP A 113 2.44 9.14 -19.59
CA ASP A 113 1.05 9.12 -19.14
C ASP A 113 0.29 7.83 -19.48
N ARG A 114 0.93 6.89 -20.21
CA ARG A 114 0.39 5.54 -20.42
C ARG A 114 0.71 4.59 -19.27
N VAL A 115 1.64 4.96 -18.39
CA VAL A 115 2.07 4.15 -17.24
C VAL A 115 1.51 4.74 -15.96
N ILE A 116 1.88 5.98 -15.64
CA ILE A 116 1.41 6.69 -14.46
C ILE A 116 0.92 8.08 -14.86
N ARG A 117 -0.23 8.47 -14.30
CA ARG A 117 -0.83 9.80 -14.49
C ARG A 117 -1.05 10.48 -13.14
N GLU A 118 -0.93 11.79 -13.15
CA GLU A 118 -1.37 12.63 -12.03
C GLU A 118 -2.84 13.01 -12.23
N VAL A 119 -3.66 12.87 -11.18
CA VAL A 119 -5.09 13.15 -11.20
C VAL A 119 -5.47 13.99 -9.98
N GLU A 120 -6.30 15.02 -10.19
CA GLU A 120 -6.82 15.88 -9.14
C GLU A 120 -8.23 15.42 -8.73
N ARG A 121 -8.39 14.93 -7.50
CA ARG A 121 -9.68 14.68 -6.85
C ARG A 121 -10.21 16.00 -6.30
N ARG A 122 -11.22 16.60 -6.96
CA ARG A 122 -11.69 17.98 -6.70
C ARG A 122 -12.61 18.17 -5.50
N ASP A 123 -13.29 17.10 -5.10
CA ASP A 123 -14.28 17.11 -4.02
C ASP A 123 -13.77 16.27 -2.84
N TRP A 124 -12.53 16.49 -2.44
CA TRP A 124 -11.92 15.77 -1.32
C TRP A 124 -12.45 16.34 0.00
N LYS A 125 -13.31 15.57 0.69
CA LYS A 125 -13.96 16.04 1.91
C LYS A 125 -13.01 15.98 3.10
N VAL A 126 -12.87 17.10 3.79
CA VAL A 126 -12.08 17.26 5.01
C VAL A 126 -12.94 17.93 6.08
N ARG A 127 -12.43 18.05 7.30
CA ARG A 127 -13.15 18.69 8.40
C ARG A 127 -13.63 20.10 8.00
N GLY A 128 -14.94 20.30 8.02
CA GLY A 128 -15.61 21.56 7.75
C GLY A 128 -15.42 22.14 6.33
N ASN A 129 -14.80 21.42 5.38
CA ASN A 129 -14.51 21.97 4.06
C ASN A 129 -14.38 20.89 2.96
N LEU A 130 -14.37 21.33 1.71
CA LEU A 130 -13.94 20.56 0.54
C LEU A 130 -12.59 21.11 0.05
N THR A 131 -11.71 20.22 -0.36
CA THR A 131 -10.41 20.59 -0.94
C THR A 131 -10.10 19.72 -2.16
N LYS A 132 -8.96 19.99 -2.79
CA LYS A 132 -8.39 19.18 -3.86
C LYS A 132 -7.30 18.29 -3.28
N LYS A 133 -7.29 17.01 -3.66
CA LYS A 133 -6.15 16.10 -3.44
C LYS A 133 -5.59 15.67 -4.79
N THR A 134 -4.30 15.83 -4.98
CA THR A 134 -3.60 15.34 -6.18
C THR A 134 -3.00 13.97 -5.88
N VAL A 135 -3.32 12.98 -6.70
CA VAL A 135 -2.84 11.60 -6.57
C VAL A 135 -2.13 11.16 -7.84
N LYS A 136 -1.22 10.19 -7.73
CA LYS A 136 -0.59 9.54 -8.88
C LYS A 136 -1.13 8.13 -9.00
N ILE A 137 -1.60 7.79 -10.20
CA ILE A 137 -2.25 6.50 -10.48
C ILE A 137 -1.51 5.72 -11.54
N VAL A 138 -1.34 4.41 -11.35
CA VAL A 138 -0.95 3.48 -12.41
C VAL A 138 -2.15 3.21 -13.30
N VAL A 139 -2.04 3.56 -14.58
CA VAL A 139 -3.14 3.53 -15.57
C VAL A 139 -2.95 2.44 -16.63
N THR A 140 -2.09 1.46 -16.35
CA THR A 140 -1.82 0.38 -17.28
C THR A 140 -3.02 -0.59 -17.39
N PRO A 141 -3.20 -1.28 -18.53
CA PRO A 141 -4.46 -1.95 -18.85
C PRO A 141 -4.90 -3.02 -17.86
N ARG A 142 -4.01 -3.89 -17.37
CA ARG A 142 -4.37 -4.94 -16.40
C ARG A 142 -4.60 -4.37 -15.02
N VAL A 143 -3.81 -3.40 -14.60
CA VAL A 143 -4.05 -2.70 -13.34
C VAL A 143 -5.43 -2.05 -13.34
N GLN A 144 -5.79 -1.34 -14.41
CA GLN A 144 -7.13 -0.76 -14.60
C GLN A 144 -8.23 -1.83 -14.53
N GLU A 145 -8.08 -2.94 -15.25
CA GLU A 145 -9.03 -4.05 -15.23
C GLU A 145 -9.24 -4.60 -13.80
N GLU A 146 -8.15 -4.88 -13.09
CA GLU A 146 -8.23 -5.48 -11.76
C GLU A 146 -8.76 -4.54 -10.69
N VAL A 147 -8.43 -3.24 -10.71
CA VAL A 147 -9.00 -2.29 -9.74
C VAL A 147 -10.48 -2.05 -9.99
N ARG A 148 -10.93 -1.97 -11.25
CA ARG A 148 -12.36 -1.83 -11.57
C ARG A 148 -13.15 -3.03 -11.07
N ARG A 149 -12.61 -4.24 -11.30
CA ARG A 149 -13.19 -5.50 -10.83
C ARG A 149 -13.19 -5.59 -9.30
N HIS A 150 -12.09 -5.18 -8.65
CA HIS A 150 -11.94 -5.23 -7.20
C HIS A 150 -12.92 -4.31 -6.50
N PHE A 151 -12.93 -3.03 -6.86
CA PHE A 151 -13.82 -2.04 -6.22
C PHE A 151 -15.26 -2.09 -6.74
N ASN A 152 -15.56 -2.82 -7.83
CA ASN A 152 -16.83 -2.74 -8.55
C ASN A 152 -17.12 -1.30 -9.03
N CYS A 153 -16.17 -0.74 -9.77
CA CYS A 153 -16.22 0.63 -10.28
C CYS A 153 -15.71 0.72 -11.72
N ASP A 154 -16.59 0.64 -12.72
CA ASP A 154 -16.23 0.48 -14.15
C ASP A 154 -15.40 1.61 -14.76
N TYR A 155 -15.46 2.81 -14.17
CA TYR A 155 -14.78 4.00 -14.68
C TYR A 155 -13.60 4.44 -13.82
N LEU A 156 -13.15 3.61 -12.87
CA LEU A 156 -11.91 3.86 -12.12
C LEU A 156 -10.72 3.94 -13.10
N GLU A 157 -9.90 4.99 -13.01
CA GLU A 157 -8.88 5.26 -14.03
C GLU A 157 -7.58 4.51 -13.79
N GLY A 158 -7.37 3.92 -12.62
CA GLY A 158 -6.13 3.24 -12.25
C GLY A 158 -6.01 2.95 -10.76
N ALA A 159 -4.87 2.41 -10.35
CA ALA A 159 -4.54 2.17 -8.94
C ALA A 159 -3.71 3.34 -8.38
N GLU A 160 -4.11 3.92 -7.25
CA GLU A 160 -3.36 4.99 -6.59
C GLU A 160 -2.05 4.45 -6.00
N LEU A 161 -0.97 5.19 -6.23
CA LEU A 161 0.33 4.98 -5.61
C LEU A 161 0.41 5.83 -4.34
N GLU A 162 1.13 5.30 -3.36
CA GLU A 162 1.41 5.96 -2.09
C GLU A 162 2.03 7.36 -2.29
N ASP A 163 1.46 8.37 -1.64
CA ASP A 163 1.87 9.77 -1.72
C ASP A 163 2.42 10.34 -0.39
N GLN A 164 2.47 9.52 0.66
CA GLN A 164 3.06 9.85 1.96
C GLN A 164 4.28 8.97 2.29
N GLY A 165 5.03 9.37 3.32
CA GLY A 165 6.25 8.69 3.76
C GLY A 165 7.53 9.31 3.20
N GLU A 166 8.63 8.55 3.27
CA GLU A 166 9.94 8.98 2.76
C GLU A 166 10.10 8.62 1.28
N ASP A 167 11.21 9.04 0.65
CA ASP A 167 11.53 8.76 -0.77
C ASP A 167 11.50 7.26 -1.13
N GLY A 168 11.72 6.36 -0.15
CA GLY A 168 11.64 4.91 -0.34
C GLY A 168 10.22 4.34 -0.35
N THR A 169 9.23 5.15 0.06
CA THR A 169 7.82 4.76 0.23
C THR A 169 6.95 5.33 -0.88
N VAL A 170 7.13 6.63 -1.16
CA VAL A 170 6.35 7.38 -2.14
C VAL A 170 6.58 6.82 -3.55
N LEU A 171 5.49 6.56 -4.29
CA LEU A 171 5.49 6.00 -5.66
C LEU A 171 6.04 4.59 -5.83
N THR A 172 6.56 3.93 -4.79
CA THR A 172 7.05 2.56 -4.85
C THR A 172 6.03 1.55 -4.32
N HIS A 173 4.94 2.03 -3.74
CA HIS A 173 3.91 1.23 -3.09
C HIS A 173 2.50 1.62 -3.54
N TRP A 174 1.54 0.73 -3.30
CA TRP A 174 0.12 1.05 -3.39
C TRP A 174 -0.33 1.95 -2.24
N GLU A 175 -1.27 2.86 -2.55
CA GLU A 175 -1.93 3.73 -1.58
C GLU A 175 -2.60 2.92 -0.47
N LYS A 176 -2.10 3.05 0.77
CA LYS A 176 -2.55 2.17 1.86
C LYS A 176 -4.02 2.40 2.24
N ARG A 177 -4.56 3.62 2.06
CA ARG A 177 -6.00 3.88 2.25
C ARG A 177 -6.87 2.96 1.38
N LEU A 178 -6.46 2.72 0.13
CA LEU A 178 -7.23 1.94 -0.83
C LEU A 178 -6.91 0.45 -0.81
N PHE A 179 -5.71 0.08 -0.40
CA PHE A 179 -5.19 -1.28 -0.57
C PHE A 179 -4.62 -1.87 0.71
N GLU A 180 -5.08 -1.47 1.91
CA GLU A 180 -4.50 -1.79 3.23
C GLU A 180 -3.80 -3.15 3.31
N TYR A 181 -4.53 -4.24 3.03
CA TYR A 181 -4.06 -5.62 3.16
C TYR A 181 -3.11 -6.06 2.03
N ASP A 182 -2.96 -5.30 0.95
CA ASP A 182 -2.02 -5.64 -0.11
C ASP A 182 -0.58 -5.59 0.42
N ALA A 183 0.16 -6.66 0.14
CA ALA A 183 1.53 -6.83 0.57
C ALA A 183 2.47 -5.76 0.00
N MET A 184 2.07 -5.02 -1.05
CA MET A 184 2.84 -3.91 -1.65
C MET A 184 2.40 -2.53 -1.15
N THR A 185 1.74 -2.42 0.01
CA THR A 185 1.59 -1.14 0.72
C THR A 185 2.87 -0.76 1.49
N GLY A 186 3.10 0.53 1.75
CA GLY A 186 4.37 1.06 2.26
C GLY A 186 4.67 0.80 3.74
N THR A 187 3.80 0.10 4.46
CA THR A 187 4.00 -0.33 5.85
C THR A 187 3.42 -1.73 6.03
N HIS A 188 4.00 -2.49 6.96
CA HIS A 188 3.48 -3.82 7.29
C HIS A 188 1.98 -3.77 7.60
N THR A 189 1.24 -4.61 6.89
CA THR A 189 -0.13 -4.98 7.23
C THR A 189 -0.12 -6.31 8.00
N GLN A 190 -1.19 -6.59 8.71
CA GLN A 190 -1.35 -7.78 9.54
C GLN A 190 -1.67 -9.01 8.67
N ILE A 191 -2.28 -8.79 7.51
CA ILE A 191 -2.67 -9.83 6.57
C ILE A 191 -2.11 -9.45 5.19
N PRO A 192 -0.79 -9.60 4.95
CA PRO A 192 -0.21 -9.23 3.67
C PRO A 192 -0.68 -10.20 2.58
N VAL A 193 -1.44 -9.68 1.61
CA VAL A 193 -1.92 -10.44 0.46
C VAL A 193 -1.21 -10.02 -0.83
N TYR A 194 -0.74 -11.00 -1.60
CA TYR A 194 -0.28 -10.77 -2.97
C TYR A 194 -1.48 -10.84 -3.91
N SER A 195 -2.13 -9.68 -4.07
CA SER A 195 -3.40 -9.57 -4.76
C SER A 195 -3.28 -9.69 -6.29
N ARG A 196 -4.44 -9.85 -6.96
CA ARG A 196 -4.50 -9.75 -8.42
C ARG A 196 -4.08 -8.38 -8.94
N ILE A 197 -4.20 -7.30 -8.15
CA ILE A 197 -3.77 -5.94 -8.56
C ILE A 197 -2.25 -5.87 -8.61
N THR A 198 -1.55 -6.41 -7.60
CA THR A 198 -0.09 -6.50 -7.61
C THR A 198 0.41 -7.40 -8.75
N LEU A 199 -0.22 -8.54 -8.98
CA LEU A 199 0.12 -9.39 -10.14
C LEU A 199 -0.14 -8.69 -11.48
N ALA A 200 -1.21 -7.91 -11.59
CA ALA A 200 -1.52 -7.14 -12.79
C ALA A 200 -0.47 -6.07 -13.10
N LEU A 201 0.07 -5.40 -12.07
CA LEU A 201 1.22 -4.51 -12.28
C LEU A 201 2.41 -5.29 -12.86
N MET A 202 2.69 -6.48 -12.31
CA MET A 202 3.79 -7.32 -12.82
C MET A 202 3.55 -7.78 -14.26
N GLU A 203 2.31 -8.09 -14.66
CA GLU A 203 1.97 -8.35 -16.08
C GLU A 203 2.19 -7.10 -16.95
N ASP A 204 1.71 -5.95 -16.50
CA ASP A 204 1.79 -4.67 -17.22
C ASP A 204 3.22 -4.09 -17.31
N THR A 205 4.20 -4.69 -16.61
CA THR A 205 5.62 -4.44 -16.91
C THR A 205 5.97 -4.83 -18.35
N GLY A 206 5.26 -5.81 -18.91
CA GLY A 206 5.58 -6.47 -20.17
C GLY A 206 6.68 -7.53 -20.06
N TRP A 207 7.11 -7.88 -18.84
CA TRP A 207 8.21 -8.83 -18.59
C TRP A 207 7.75 -10.19 -18.06
N TYR A 208 6.56 -10.26 -17.47
CA TYR A 208 6.08 -11.44 -16.75
C TYR A 208 4.67 -11.81 -17.19
N VAL A 209 4.36 -13.09 -17.10
CA VAL A 209 2.99 -13.62 -17.22
C VAL A 209 2.64 -14.24 -15.87
N PRO A 210 1.87 -13.56 -15.01
CA PRO A 210 1.55 -14.06 -13.69
C PRO A 210 0.52 -15.18 -13.76
N ASN A 211 0.61 -16.14 -12.82
CA ASN A 211 -0.45 -17.11 -12.60
C ASN A 211 -1.48 -16.51 -11.61
N TYR A 212 -2.56 -15.92 -12.15
CA TYR A 212 -3.62 -15.33 -11.32
C TYR A 212 -4.35 -16.33 -10.41
N ALA A 213 -4.27 -17.64 -10.66
CA ALA A 213 -4.86 -18.64 -9.77
C ALA A 213 -4.12 -18.73 -8.42
N MET A 214 -2.89 -18.21 -8.34
CA MET A 214 -2.12 -18.10 -7.10
C MET A 214 -2.33 -16.78 -6.37
N ALA A 215 -3.12 -15.86 -6.93
CA ALA A 215 -3.41 -14.60 -6.29
C ALA A 215 -4.21 -14.82 -5.02
N GLN A 216 -3.83 -14.12 -3.96
CA GLN A 216 -4.60 -14.09 -2.73
C GLN A 216 -5.76 -13.08 -2.87
N GLU A 217 -6.86 -13.36 -2.18
CA GLU A 217 -8.01 -12.48 -2.19
C GLU A 217 -7.74 -11.24 -1.34
N LEU A 218 -7.75 -10.07 -1.99
CA LEU A 218 -7.79 -8.79 -1.29
C LEU A 218 -9.25 -8.52 -0.91
N ILE A 219 -9.56 -8.48 0.38
CA ILE A 219 -10.91 -8.20 0.88
C ILE A 219 -11.13 -6.71 1.15
N TRP A 220 -10.07 -5.98 1.50
CA TRP A 220 -10.14 -4.55 1.78
C TRP A 220 -10.62 -3.77 0.56
N GLY A 221 -11.69 -3.00 0.70
CA GLY A 221 -12.25 -2.19 -0.40
C GLY A 221 -13.05 -2.98 -1.44
N LYS A 222 -13.11 -4.31 -1.35
CA LYS A 222 -13.75 -5.15 -2.38
C LYS A 222 -15.24 -4.84 -2.49
N GLY A 223 -15.67 -4.47 -3.70
CA GLY A 223 -17.07 -4.16 -4.01
C GLY A 223 -17.62 -2.88 -3.38
N LEU A 224 -16.79 -2.06 -2.72
CA LEU A 224 -17.23 -0.85 -2.02
C LEU A 224 -17.57 0.32 -2.96
N GLY A 225 -17.32 0.16 -4.26
CA GLY A 225 -17.74 1.08 -5.31
C GLY A 225 -16.83 2.28 -5.47
N CYS A 226 -17.21 3.12 -6.44
CA CYS A 226 -16.49 4.32 -6.81
C CYS A 226 -16.40 5.36 -5.68
N GLU A 227 -17.39 5.40 -4.78
CA GLU A 227 -17.41 6.31 -3.63
C GLU A 227 -16.19 6.07 -2.72
N PHE A 228 -15.87 4.81 -2.45
CA PHE A 228 -14.69 4.42 -1.68
C PHE A 228 -13.38 4.76 -2.39
N ALA A 229 -13.31 4.48 -3.70
CA ALA A 229 -12.09 4.65 -4.48
C ALA A 229 -11.71 6.13 -4.68
N PHE A 230 -12.68 6.99 -5.02
CA PHE A 230 -12.42 8.38 -5.43
C PHE A 230 -12.37 9.40 -4.31
N LYS A 231 -13.04 9.14 -3.18
CA LYS A 231 -13.29 10.14 -2.15
C LYS A 231 -12.45 9.86 -0.91
N SER A 232 -12.42 10.85 -0.01
CA SER A 232 -11.78 10.70 1.28
C SER A 232 -12.56 9.71 2.16
N CYS A 233 -11.89 9.11 3.13
CA CYS A 233 -12.56 8.29 4.14
C CYS A 233 -13.60 9.09 4.94
N LYS A 234 -13.41 10.41 5.11
CA LYS A 234 -14.44 11.28 5.68
C LYS A 234 -15.73 11.26 4.88
N ASP A 235 -15.64 11.39 3.55
CA ASP A 235 -16.82 11.37 2.68
C ASP A 235 -17.56 10.04 2.79
N TRP A 236 -16.80 8.93 2.76
CA TRP A 236 -17.33 7.59 3.00
C TRP A 236 -18.06 7.48 4.35
N ILE A 237 -17.39 7.86 5.45
CA ILE A 237 -17.93 7.79 6.80
C ILE A 237 -19.23 8.61 6.90
N ASP A 238 -19.22 9.84 6.42
CA ASP A 238 -20.38 10.73 6.49
C ASP A 238 -21.55 10.21 5.65
N THR A 239 -21.26 9.73 4.43
CA THR A 239 -22.28 9.23 3.51
C THR A 239 -22.91 7.93 4.01
N ARG A 240 -22.10 6.99 4.52
CA ARG A 240 -22.59 5.76 5.15
C ARG A 240 -23.44 6.04 6.38
N ARG A 241 -22.99 6.94 7.29
CA ARG A 241 -23.80 7.35 8.45
C ARG A 241 -25.13 7.98 8.04
N ALA A 242 -25.14 8.85 7.04
CA ALA A 242 -26.36 9.48 6.55
C ALA A 242 -27.38 8.47 6.01
N ARG A 243 -26.89 7.33 5.48
CA ARG A 243 -27.73 6.21 5.00
C ARG A 243 -28.09 5.20 6.11
N GLY A 244 -27.56 5.35 7.33
CA GLY A 244 -27.71 4.36 8.40
C GLY A 244 -26.96 3.05 8.12
N GLU A 245 -25.95 3.08 7.25
CA GLU A 245 -25.13 1.94 6.87
C GLU A 245 -23.87 1.86 7.74
N SER A 246 -23.24 0.68 7.76
CA SER A 246 -21.92 0.51 8.39
C SER A 246 -20.88 1.42 7.75
N ILE A 247 -20.05 2.06 8.58
CA ILE A 247 -18.90 2.88 8.14
C ILE A 247 -17.64 2.04 7.87
N HIS A 248 -17.69 0.73 8.14
CA HIS A 248 -16.59 -0.17 7.85
C HIS A 248 -16.15 -0.08 6.38
N PRO A 249 -14.85 -0.25 6.10
CA PRO A 249 -13.81 -0.72 7.02
C PRO A 249 -13.21 0.37 7.93
N TYR A 250 -13.63 1.64 7.77
CA TYR A 250 -13.24 2.72 8.65
C TYR A 250 -13.99 2.69 9.99
N CYS A 251 -13.55 3.51 10.95
CA CYS A 251 -14.09 3.53 12.31
C CYS A 251 -13.97 4.92 12.96
N ASP A 252 -14.64 5.15 14.09
CA ASP A 252 -14.65 6.46 14.78
C ASP A 252 -14.53 6.36 16.31
N LYS A 253 -14.25 5.17 16.84
CA LYS A 253 -14.03 4.95 18.27
C LYS A 253 -12.59 5.30 18.64
N VAL A 254 -12.40 6.23 19.55
CA VAL A 254 -11.07 6.60 20.02
C VAL A 254 -10.47 5.46 20.84
N LYS A 255 -9.24 5.07 20.50
CA LYS A 255 -8.47 4.10 21.28
C LYS A 255 -8.16 4.66 22.66
N LYS A 256 -8.84 4.15 23.69
CA LYS A 256 -8.71 4.53 25.10
C LYS A 256 -8.47 3.31 25.99
N ASP A 257 -8.16 3.55 27.26
CA ASP A 257 -8.09 2.54 28.30
C ASP A 257 -9.34 2.67 29.20
N PRO A 258 -10.16 1.63 29.39
CA PRO A 258 -10.04 0.26 28.86
C PRO A 258 -10.23 0.18 27.34
N LEU A 259 -9.53 -0.77 26.72
CA LEU A 259 -9.62 -1.01 25.28
C LEU A 259 -11.02 -1.48 24.88
N GLU A 260 -11.67 -0.72 24.02
CA GLU A 260 -12.88 -1.14 23.34
C GLU A 260 -12.52 -1.96 22.10
N THR A 261 -13.06 -3.18 22.02
CA THR A 261 -12.82 -4.10 20.90
C THR A 261 -14.13 -4.41 20.18
N GLU A 262 -14.02 -4.72 18.89
CA GLU A 262 -15.13 -5.15 18.05
C GLU A 262 -14.69 -6.27 17.10
N CYS A 263 -15.63 -6.95 16.44
CA CYS A 263 -15.30 -7.95 15.44
C CYS A 263 -14.99 -7.28 14.10
N THR A 264 -14.11 -7.90 13.30
CA THR A 264 -13.98 -7.59 11.86
C THR A 264 -15.30 -7.83 11.12
N ASP A 265 -15.46 -7.22 9.93
CA ASP A 265 -16.66 -7.42 9.09
C ASP A 265 -16.90 -8.92 8.77
N SER A 266 -15.81 -9.66 8.54
CA SER A 266 -15.78 -11.11 8.32
C SER A 266 -16.07 -11.93 9.58
N ARG A 267 -16.05 -11.30 10.77
CA ARG A 267 -16.22 -11.94 12.10
C ARG A 267 -15.23 -13.07 12.38
N ASP A 268 -14.09 -13.02 11.74
CA ASP A 268 -12.98 -13.97 11.90
C ASP A 268 -11.89 -13.45 12.84
N SER A 269 -11.97 -12.20 13.30
CA SER A 269 -10.99 -11.60 14.21
C SER A 269 -11.62 -10.60 15.18
N VAL A 270 -10.96 -10.42 16.33
CA VAL A 270 -11.21 -9.30 17.27
C VAL A 270 -10.26 -8.15 16.95
N ALA A 271 -10.79 -6.94 16.81
CA ALA A 271 -10.05 -5.79 16.35
C ALA A 271 -10.40 -4.54 17.18
N LEU A 272 -9.65 -3.46 16.94
CA LEU A 272 -9.87 -2.16 17.56
C LEU A 272 -9.76 -1.06 16.51
N CYS A 273 -10.44 0.05 16.74
CA CYS A 273 -10.27 1.23 15.91
C CYS A 273 -8.91 1.88 16.19
N ASN A 274 -8.09 2.06 15.16
CA ASN A 274 -6.75 2.65 15.30
C ASN A 274 -6.74 4.19 15.38
N LEU A 275 -7.86 4.80 15.81
CA LEU A 275 -8.02 6.24 15.99
C LEU A 275 -7.34 6.70 17.30
N ILE A 276 -6.39 7.63 17.20
CA ILE A 276 -5.60 8.15 18.33
C ILE A 276 -5.64 9.68 18.39
N GLU A 277 -5.25 10.22 19.55
CA GLU A 277 -5.00 11.66 19.74
C GLU A 277 -3.52 11.98 19.45
N TYR A 278 -3.28 13.00 18.64
CA TYR A 278 -1.96 13.57 18.37
C TYR A 278 -1.70 14.79 19.28
N THR A 279 -0.42 15.12 19.48
CA THR A 279 -0.03 16.28 20.29
C THR A 279 -0.33 17.63 19.62
N ARG A 280 -0.56 17.63 18.31
CA ARG A 280 -0.87 18.80 17.49
C ARG A 280 -1.97 18.45 16.50
N ASP A 281 -2.62 19.48 15.97
CA ASP A 281 -3.57 19.32 14.89
C ASP A 281 -2.90 18.66 13.68
N LEU A 282 -3.60 17.70 13.10
CA LEU A 282 -3.23 17.12 11.82
C LEU A 282 -3.37 18.19 10.72
N PRO A 283 -2.58 18.10 9.63
CA PRO A 283 -2.81 18.93 8.45
C PRO A 283 -4.27 18.84 8.01
N SER A 284 -4.85 19.96 7.54
CA SER A 284 -6.27 20.04 7.22
C SER A 284 -6.74 18.98 6.21
N ILE A 285 -5.86 18.58 5.27
CA ILE A 285 -6.13 17.54 4.27
C ILE A 285 -6.35 16.13 4.88
N PHE A 286 -5.89 15.91 6.11
CA PHE A 286 -5.97 14.66 6.85
C PHE A 286 -6.92 14.72 8.07
N GLN A 287 -7.65 15.82 8.24
CA GLN A 287 -8.66 15.92 9.30
C GLN A 287 -9.96 15.28 8.84
N ASN A 288 -10.18 14.02 9.24
CA ASN A 288 -11.21 13.14 8.67
C ASN A 288 -12.57 13.18 9.40
N PHE A 289 -12.77 14.07 10.37
CA PHE A 289 -13.98 14.11 11.21
C PHE A 289 -14.50 15.53 11.43
N ASP A 290 -15.83 15.70 11.39
CA ASP A 290 -16.49 16.91 11.94
C ASP A 290 -16.92 16.73 13.41
N GLN A 291 -17.10 15.47 13.81
CA GLN A 291 -17.52 15.05 15.14
C GLN A 291 -16.92 13.68 15.47
N ILE A 292 -16.52 13.49 16.72
CA ILE A 292 -16.10 12.21 17.28
C ILE A 292 -16.81 12.07 18.63
N PRO A 293 -17.49 10.94 18.91
CA PRO A 293 -18.21 10.75 20.17
C PRO A 293 -17.33 11.02 21.40
N GLY A 294 -17.79 11.90 22.28
CA GLY A 294 -17.11 12.23 23.53
C GLY A 294 -15.86 13.12 23.41
N ILE A 295 -15.60 13.71 22.23
CA ILE A 295 -14.49 14.64 22.00
C ILE A 295 -15.03 16.05 21.73
N SER A 296 -14.45 17.06 22.37
CA SER A 296 -14.80 18.46 22.16
C SER A 296 -14.50 18.90 20.73
N TYR A 297 -15.36 19.73 20.15
CA TYR A 297 -15.15 20.28 18.81
C TYR A 297 -13.76 20.92 18.66
N HIS A 298 -13.24 21.61 19.69
CA HIS A 298 -11.93 22.25 19.61
C HIS A 298 -10.77 21.26 19.45
N ASP A 299 -10.94 20.00 19.88
CA ASP A 299 -9.86 19.01 19.92
C ASP A 299 -9.85 18.07 18.71
N ILE A 300 -10.94 18.01 17.93
CA ILE A 300 -11.12 17.06 16.81
C ILE A 300 -9.97 17.11 15.79
N GLY A 301 -9.37 18.28 15.59
CA GLY A 301 -8.25 18.44 14.64
C GLY A 301 -7.03 17.60 14.99
N ARG A 302 -6.91 17.17 16.25
CA ARG A 302 -5.84 16.33 16.79
C ARG A 302 -6.11 14.83 16.64
N PHE A 303 -7.26 14.42 16.10
CA PHE A 303 -7.62 13.01 16.00
C PHE A 303 -7.53 12.49 14.57
N GLY A 304 -6.89 11.33 14.41
CA GLY A 304 -6.80 10.60 13.15
C GLY A 304 -6.32 9.16 13.35
N GLY A 305 -6.38 8.37 12.29
CA GLY A 305 -5.84 7.01 12.28
C GLY A 305 -4.33 7.03 12.54
N SER A 306 -3.83 6.06 13.30
CA SER A 306 -2.42 5.98 13.72
C SER A 306 -1.43 5.73 12.59
N VAL A 307 -1.92 5.27 11.42
CA VAL A 307 -1.12 4.96 10.24
C VAL A 307 -1.17 6.13 9.26
N SER A 308 -0.08 6.89 9.17
CA SER A 308 -0.02 8.08 8.32
C SER A 308 -0.25 7.76 6.85
N LEU A 309 0.31 6.65 6.34
CA LEU A 309 0.18 6.20 4.95
C LEU A 309 -1.26 5.87 4.52
N ALA A 310 -2.18 5.72 5.47
CA ALA A 310 -3.58 5.50 5.18
C ALA A 310 -4.36 6.84 5.19
N ASP A 311 -3.74 7.97 4.80
CA ASP A 311 -4.34 9.31 4.85
C ASP A 311 -4.84 9.73 6.25
N TYR A 312 -4.26 9.16 7.32
CA TYR A 312 -4.77 9.24 8.68
C TYR A 312 -6.27 8.83 8.78
N CYS A 313 -6.75 8.02 7.85
CA CYS A 313 -8.07 7.41 7.92
C CYS A 313 -8.04 6.32 8.98
N PRO A 314 -8.86 6.42 10.04
CA PRO A 314 -8.90 5.35 11.03
C PRO A 314 -9.70 4.17 10.52
N TYR A 315 -9.18 2.98 10.80
CA TYR A 315 -9.78 1.72 10.40
C TYR A 315 -9.68 0.67 11.49
N ILE A 316 -10.48 -0.37 11.34
CA ILE A 316 -10.47 -1.52 12.22
C ILE A 316 -9.18 -2.30 12.00
N GLN A 317 -8.34 -2.30 13.02
CA GLN A 317 -7.06 -2.98 13.01
C GLN A 317 -7.12 -4.16 13.98
N GLU A 318 -6.75 -5.33 13.50
CA GLU A 318 -6.57 -6.51 14.35
C GLU A 318 -5.48 -6.22 15.40
N PHE A 319 -5.34 -7.05 16.41
CA PHE A 319 -4.20 -6.90 17.31
C PHE A 319 -3.63 -8.24 17.74
N THR A 320 -2.38 -8.20 18.17
CA THR A 320 -1.67 -9.35 18.72
C THR A 320 -1.40 -9.09 20.19
N TRP A 321 -1.69 -10.07 21.04
CA TRP A 321 -1.29 -10.02 22.45
C TRP A 321 0.19 -10.34 22.51
N LYS A 322 0.96 -9.44 23.12
CA LYS A 322 2.39 -9.64 23.37
C LYS A 322 2.64 -9.81 24.86
N SER A 323 3.44 -10.81 25.22
CA SER A 323 4.02 -10.96 26.57
C SER A 323 5.54 -10.86 26.44
N ASN A 324 6.18 -9.98 27.20
CA ASN A 324 7.61 -9.70 27.10
C ASN A 324 8.09 -9.42 25.66
N ASN A 325 7.33 -8.64 24.88
CA ASN A 325 7.58 -8.34 23.47
C ASN A 325 7.54 -9.55 22.50
N ILE A 326 7.09 -10.72 22.97
CA ILE A 326 6.86 -11.89 22.15
C ILE A 326 5.37 -11.96 21.84
N VAL A 327 4.98 -12.12 20.58
CA VAL A 327 3.58 -12.41 20.22
C VAL A 327 3.20 -13.74 20.83
N VAL A 328 2.19 -13.71 21.70
CA VAL A 328 1.66 -14.90 22.40
C VAL A 328 0.37 -15.39 21.78
N ARG A 329 -0.41 -14.48 21.19
CA ARG A 329 -1.74 -14.78 20.67
C ARG A 329 -2.09 -13.76 19.58
N GLY A 330 -2.56 -14.21 18.42
CA GLY A 330 -3.24 -13.32 17.46
C GLY A 330 -4.73 -13.19 17.76
N SER A 331 -5.43 -12.29 17.06
CA SER A 331 -6.87 -12.06 17.27
C SER A 331 -7.78 -12.85 16.34
N GLN A 332 -7.20 -13.55 15.37
CA GLN A 332 -7.94 -14.35 14.41
C GLN A 332 -8.44 -15.65 15.03
N CYS A 333 -9.73 -15.94 14.89
CA CYS A 333 -10.36 -17.14 15.43
C CYS A 333 -9.73 -18.44 14.92
N GLN A 334 -9.11 -18.43 13.74
CA GLN A 334 -8.54 -19.63 13.10
C GLN A 334 -7.10 -19.95 13.52
N PHE A 335 -6.43 -19.05 14.25
CA PHE A 335 -5.08 -19.33 14.72
C PHE A 335 -5.10 -20.50 15.69
N SER A 336 -4.13 -21.43 15.55
CA SER A 336 -4.01 -22.59 16.42
C SER A 336 -3.82 -22.25 17.90
N GLU A 337 -3.35 -21.04 18.19
CA GLU A 337 -3.22 -20.51 19.55
C GLU A 337 -4.57 -20.09 20.17
N ASN A 338 -5.61 -19.97 19.34
CA ASN A 338 -6.96 -19.54 19.70
C ASN A 338 -8.00 -20.67 19.71
N MET A 339 -7.62 -21.86 19.22
CA MET A 339 -8.37 -23.11 19.29
C MET A 339 -7.96 -23.90 20.53
#